data_AF-A0A6A3V5R0-F1
#
_entry.id   AF-A0A6A3V5R0-F1
#
_cell.length_a   1.000
_cell.length_b   1.000
_cell.length_c   1.000
_cell.angle_alpha   90.00
_cell.angle_beta   90.00
_cell.angle_gamma   90.00
#
_symmetry.space_group_name_H-M   'P 1'
#
loop_
_entity.id
_entity.type
_entity.pdbx_description
1 polymer ?
#
loop_
_entity_poly.entity_id
_entity_poly.type
_entity_poly.pdbx_seq_one_letter_code
_entity_poly.pdbx_strand_id
1 'polypeptide(L)'
;MVLTRAQAAAQAAAQASTQAAAQAATQAGMQDLDPEEATALVEYSSARQASVAQFAAGSDELIAHLAQHFIAQTQALDAEQAMLYSQQQGQCDAQNAALMAVQASAEANVLHLTEQQRVIAQQLGEALTATHREIQEKFQHLEVSENKKKGEIEHFVNEKIDQALQEVQRTSNETQLALASQNGGARARFEEVEVNISNNLEAIPARIYQVVEDQLAVLRGEMRPGEDINHLVQRMVEVSST
;
A
#
# COMPACT_ATOMS: atom_id res chain seq x y z
N MET A 1 -7.14 10.47 30.95
CA MET A 1 -8.50 10.29 30.38
C MET A 1 -8.71 11.37 29.35
N VAL A 2 -8.62 11.03 28.07
CA VAL A 2 -8.74 11.97 26.94
C VAL A 2 -10.21 11.99 26.53
N LEU A 3 -10.87 13.14 26.67
CA LEU A 3 -12.25 13.32 26.22
C LEU A 3 -12.31 13.19 24.70
N THR A 4 -13.28 12.43 24.20
CA THR A 4 -13.51 12.28 22.76
C THR A 4 -13.93 13.62 22.17
N ARG A 5 -13.50 13.95 20.94
CA ARG A 5 -13.78 15.25 20.28
C ARG A 5 -15.26 15.67 20.31
N ALA A 6 -16.18 14.70 20.34
CA ALA A 6 -17.62 14.95 20.47
C ALA A 6 -18.01 15.54 21.85
N GLN A 7 -17.38 15.10 22.94
CA GLN A 7 -17.64 15.61 24.29
C GLN A 7 -17.06 17.02 24.48
N ALA A 8 -15.91 17.32 23.86
CA ALA A 8 -15.34 18.66 23.85
C ALA A 8 -16.20 19.66 23.06
N ALA A 9 -16.77 19.24 21.93
CA ALA A 9 -17.68 20.07 21.14
C ALA A 9 -19.01 20.34 21.86
N ALA A 10 -19.57 19.33 22.53
CA ALA A 10 -20.79 19.49 23.33
C ALA A 10 -20.59 20.44 24.52
N GLN A 11 -19.43 20.37 25.21
CA GLN A 11 -19.11 21.31 26.29
C GLN A 11 -18.87 22.74 25.80
N ALA A 12 -18.24 22.92 24.63
CA ALA A 12 -18.05 24.23 24.03
C ALA A 12 -19.38 24.88 23.59
N ALA A 13 -20.30 24.10 23.02
CA ALA A 13 -21.63 24.56 22.64
C ALA A 13 -22.48 24.93 23.87
N ALA A 14 -22.41 24.14 24.95
CA ALA A 14 -23.07 24.45 26.20
C ALA A 14 -22.54 25.76 26.80
N GLN A 15 -21.21 25.95 26.86
CA GLN A 15 -20.60 27.18 27.38
C GLN A 15 -20.92 28.43 26.54
N ALA A 16 -21.00 28.30 25.21
CA ALA A 16 -21.41 29.39 24.32
C ALA A 16 -22.88 29.79 24.53
N SER A 17 -23.77 28.83 24.79
CA SER A 17 -25.18 29.12 25.08
C SER A 17 -25.38 29.84 26.42
N THR A 18 -24.59 29.47 27.45
CA THR A 18 -24.66 30.11 28.76
C THR A 18 -24.08 31.53 28.73
N GLN A 19 -23.06 31.79 27.93
CA GLN A 19 -22.51 33.14 27.73
C GLN A 19 -23.44 34.03 26.91
N ALA A 20 -24.14 33.49 25.92
CA ALA A 20 -25.16 34.23 25.16
C ALA A 20 -26.38 34.59 26.05
N ALA A 21 -26.82 33.69 26.92
CA ALA A 21 -27.89 33.95 27.88
C ALA A 21 -27.45 34.97 28.95
N ALA A 22 -26.20 34.92 29.41
CA ALA A 22 -25.66 35.90 30.35
C ALA A 22 -25.55 37.29 29.70
N GLN A 23 -25.10 37.41 28.44
CA GLN A 23 -25.02 38.70 27.73
C GLN A 23 -26.40 39.29 27.41
N ALA A 24 -27.41 38.47 27.13
CA ALA A 24 -28.79 38.93 26.97
C ALA A 24 -29.38 39.45 28.30
N ALA A 25 -29.05 38.81 29.44
CA ALA A 25 -29.47 39.27 30.76
C ALA A 25 -28.78 40.57 31.18
N THR A 26 -27.51 40.79 30.81
CA THR A 26 -26.80 42.05 31.11
C THR A 26 -27.24 43.22 30.21
N GLN A 27 -27.73 42.94 28.98
CA GLN A 27 -28.34 43.97 28.13
C GLN A 27 -29.78 44.33 28.53
N ALA A 28 -30.53 43.39 29.12
CA ALA A 28 -31.87 43.66 29.67
C ALA A 28 -31.84 44.38 31.04
N GLY A 29 -30.69 44.44 31.71
CA GLY A 29 -30.53 45.04 33.04
C GLY A 29 -30.06 46.51 33.07
N MET A 30 -29.91 47.17 31.92
CA MET A 30 -29.55 48.59 31.82
C MET A 30 -30.44 49.34 30.83
N GLN A 31 -31.76 49.16 30.94
CA GLN A 31 -32.69 50.21 30.54
C GLN A 31 -33.25 50.81 31.82
N ASP A 32 -32.94 52.09 31.99
CA ASP A 32 -33.47 52.98 33.01
C ASP A 32 -34.92 52.62 33.33
N LEU A 33 -35.15 52.26 34.59
CA LEU A 33 -36.47 52.42 35.18
C LEU A 33 -36.69 53.92 35.33
N ASP A 34 -37.17 54.55 34.26
CA ASP A 34 -37.66 55.92 34.28
C ASP A 34 -38.86 55.94 35.26
N PRO A 35 -38.78 56.64 36.40
CA PRO A 35 -39.82 56.60 37.43
C PRO A 35 -40.93 57.59 37.10
N GLU A 36 -41.45 57.59 35.87
CA GLU A 36 -42.45 58.55 35.41
C GLU A 36 -43.71 57.94 34.79
N GLU A 37 -43.95 56.63 34.96
CA GLU A 37 -45.28 56.03 34.71
C GLU A 37 -46.16 55.97 35.98
N ALA A 38 -45.79 56.72 37.02
CA ALA A 38 -46.70 57.10 38.09
C ALA A 38 -47.23 58.51 37.84
N THR A 39 -47.94 58.74 36.73
CA THR A 39 -48.94 59.80 36.48
C THR A 39 -49.12 60.06 34.98
N ALA A 40 -49.73 59.13 34.25
CA ALA A 40 -50.49 59.53 33.05
C ALA A 40 -51.83 60.11 33.52
N LEU A 41 -51.76 61.25 34.22
CA LEU A 41 -52.88 62.18 34.32
C LEU A 41 -53.20 62.58 32.89
N VAL A 42 -54.33 62.09 32.39
CA VAL A 42 -54.92 62.48 31.11
C VAL A 42 -54.90 63.99 31.02
N GLU A 43 -53.99 64.51 30.20
CA GLU A 43 -53.91 65.92 29.84
C GLU A 43 -55.06 66.20 28.87
N TYR A 44 -56.28 66.32 29.41
CA TYR A 44 -57.40 66.86 28.64
C TYR A 44 -57.30 68.37 28.67
N SER A 45 -56.65 68.86 27.62
CA SER A 45 -56.51 70.26 27.24
C SER A 45 -57.75 71.10 27.54
N SER A 46 -57.48 72.23 28.19
CA SER A 46 -58.39 73.36 28.42
C SER A 46 -59.09 73.79 27.13
N ALA A 47 -60.35 73.40 26.98
CA ALA A 47 -61.30 74.06 26.10
C ALA A 47 -62.74 73.88 26.58
N ARG A 48 -63.06 74.37 27.78
CA ARG A 48 -64.35 75.01 28.11
C ARG A 48 -64.33 75.52 29.56
N GLN A 49 -63.98 76.80 29.70
CA GLN A 49 -64.57 77.61 30.75
C GLN A 49 -66.10 77.57 30.58
N ALA A 50 -66.80 77.03 31.57
CA ALA A 50 -68.22 77.31 31.80
C ALA A 50 -68.51 77.23 33.31
N SER A 51 -68.22 78.34 33.98
CA SER A 51 -68.99 78.90 35.11
C SER A 51 -69.69 77.93 36.08
N VAL A 52 -69.10 77.77 37.27
CA VAL A 52 -69.83 77.41 38.49
C VAL A 52 -70.66 78.61 38.93
N ALA A 53 -72.00 78.50 38.79
CA ALA A 53 -73.04 79.13 39.62
C ALA A 53 -74.29 79.45 38.77
N GLN A 54 -75.27 78.55 38.77
CA GLN A 54 -76.73 78.80 38.68
C GLN A 54 -77.44 77.44 38.58
N PHE A 55 -78.17 77.04 39.62
CA PHE A 55 -79.08 75.89 39.55
C PHE A 55 -80.34 76.33 38.79
N ALA A 56 -80.49 75.85 37.55
CA ALA A 56 -81.67 76.05 36.69
C ALA A 56 -82.01 74.74 35.96
N ALA A 57 -83.28 74.54 35.62
CA ALA A 57 -83.80 73.35 34.94
C ALA A 57 -82.97 72.99 33.69
N GLY A 58 -82.35 71.80 33.70
CA GLY A 58 -81.39 71.34 32.68
C GLY A 58 -80.19 70.54 33.25
N SER A 59 -80.00 70.53 34.57
CA SER A 59 -78.94 69.76 35.25
C SER A 59 -79.09 68.24 35.11
N ASP A 60 -80.32 67.73 35.05
CA ASP A 60 -80.57 66.28 34.90
C ASP A 60 -80.15 65.76 33.52
N GLU A 61 -80.25 66.59 32.49
CA GLU A 61 -79.89 66.22 31.12
C GLU A 61 -78.36 66.18 30.94
N LEU A 62 -77.62 67.07 31.61
CA LEU A 62 -76.16 67.04 31.67
C LEU A 62 -75.64 65.82 32.46
N ILE A 63 -76.28 65.48 33.59
CA ILE A 63 -75.95 64.28 34.37
C ILE A 63 -76.26 63.02 33.56
N ALA A 64 -77.38 62.99 32.83
CA ALA A 64 -77.72 61.89 31.94
C ALA A 64 -76.69 61.73 30.81
N HIS A 65 -76.27 62.82 30.15
CA HIS A 65 -75.23 62.78 29.12
C HIS A 65 -73.88 62.32 29.67
N LEU A 66 -73.50 62.77 30.87
CA LEU A 66 -72.27 62.33 31.53
C LEU A 66 -72.32 60.84 31.90
N ALA A 67 -73.44 60.37 32.44
CA ALA A 67 -73.65 58.95 32.73
C ALA A 67 -73.63 58.10 31.45
N GLN A 68 -74.28 58.58 30.38
CA GLN A 68 -74.28 57.93 29.08
C GLN A 68 -72.85 57.85 28.50
N HIS A 69 -72.06 58.92 28.66
CA HIS A 69 -70.66 58.96 28.24
C HIS A 69 -69.82 57.93 29.02
N PHE A 70 -69.96 57.85 30.35
CA PHE A 70 -69.26 56.83 31.13
C PHE A 70 -69.69 55.41 30.77
N ILE A 71 -70.97 55.16 30.54
CA ILE A 71 -71.47 53.84 30.09
C ILE A 71 -70.86 53.47 28.74
N ALA A 72 -70.86 54.39 27.77
CA ALA A 72 -70.28 54.17 26.46
C ALA A 72 -68.76 53.93 26.54
N GLN A 73 -68.06 54.67 27.40
CA GLN A 73 -66.63 54.52 27.63
C GLN A 73 -66.30 53.16 28.27
N THR A 74 -67.07 52.72 29.26
CA THR A 74 -66.91 51.39 29.88
C THR A 74 -67.14 50.28 28.86
N GLN A 75 -68.19 50.37 28.04
CA GLN A 75 -68.46 49.38 26.99
C GLN A 75 -67.38 49.34 25.90
N ALA A 76 -66.82 50.50 25.53
CA ALA A 76 -65.71 50.56 24.58
C ALA A 76 -64.44 49.91 25.15
N LEU A 77 -64.15 50.13 26.44
CA LEU A 77 -63.01 49.51 27.12
C LEU A 77 -63.19 47.99 27.25
N ASP A 78 -64.39 47.50 27.58
CA ASP A 78 -64.69 46.07 27.62
C ASP A 78 -64.51 45.40 26.25
N ALA A 79 -64.91 46.09 25.17
CA ALA A 79 -64.73 45.62 23.80
C ALA A 79 -63.25 45.58 23.39
N GLU A 80 -62.47 46.60 23.76
CA GLU A 80 -61.02 46.62 23.53
C GLU A 80 -60.30 45.53 24.32
N GLN A 81 -60.67 45.31 25.58
CA GLN A 81 -60.16 44.22 26.40
C GLN A 81 -60.44 42.86 25.74
N ALA A 82 -61.68 42.61 25.29
CA ALA A 82 -62.03 41.38 24.59
C ALA A 82 -61.23 41.20 23.28
N MET A 83 -60.99 42.28 22.54
CA MET A 83 -60.16 42.26 21.33
C MET A 83 -58.70 41.92 21.65
N LEU A 84 -58.11 42.53 22.68
CA LEU A 84 -56.74 42.26 23.11
C LEU A 84 -56.56 40.81 23.58
N TYR A 85 -57.52 40.27 24.35
CA TYR A 85 -57.52 38.86 24.74
C TYR A 85 -57.60 37.92 23.53
N SER A 86 -58.49 38.20 22.58
CA SER A 86 -58.61 37.40 21.35
C SER A 86 -57.34 37.46 20.51
N GLN A 87 -56.71 38.63 20.40
CA GLN A 87 -55.45 38.80 19.68
C GLN A 87 -54.30 38.04 20.36
N GLN A 88 -54.17 38.15 21.68
CA GLN A 88 -53.14 37.42 22.43
C GLN A 88 -53.34 35.90 22.29
N GLN A 89 -54.58 35.42 22.36
CA GLN A 89 -54.88 34.01 22.15
C GLN A 89 -54.49 33.56 20.74
N GLY A 90 -54.84 34.33 19.71
CA GLY A 90 -54.45 34.02 18.34
C GLY A 90 -52.93 34.02 18.13
N GLN A 91 -52.20 34.92 18.79
CA GLN A 91 -50.73 34.93 18.77
C GLN A 91 -50.14 33.71 19.48
N CYS A 92 -50.70 33.32 20.64
CA CYS A 92 -50.30 32.12 21.37
C CYS A 92 -50.51 30.85 20.53
N ASP A 93 -51.67 30.73 19.89
CA ASP A 93 -52.01 29.60 19.02
C ASP A 93 -51.08 29.55 17.79
N ALA A 94 -50.81 30.70 17.17
CA ALA A 94 -49.88 30.79 16.04
C ALA A 94 -48.44 30.43 16.43
N GLN A 95 -47.99 30.88 17.60
CA GLN A 95 -46.66 30.54 18.14
C GLN A 95 -46.58 29.04 18.44
N ASN A 96 -47.62 28.46 19.04
CA ASN A 96 -47.68 27.03 19.32
C ASN A 96 -47.67 26.19 18.03
N ALA A 97 -48.45 26.60 17.03
CA ALA A 97 -48.44 25.95 15.71
C ALA A 97 -47.07 26.03 15.02
N ALA A 98 -46.40 27.19 15.09
CA ALA A 98 -45.05 27.36 14.58
C ALA A 98 -44.04 26.45 15.30
N LEU A 99 -44.13 26.35 16.63
CA LEU A 99 -43.28 25.45 17.42
C LEU A 99 -43.50 23.99 17.04
N MET A 100 -44.76 23.54 16.90
CA MET A 100 -45.09 22.19 16.46
C MET A 100 -44.54 21.89 15.06
N ALA A 101 -44.64 22.85 14.12
CA ALA A 101 -44.10 22.69 12.77
C ALA A 101 -42.56 22.56 12.77
N VAL A 102 -41.87 23.36 13.59
CA VAL A 102 -40.41 23.28 13.74
C VAL A 102 -40.01 21.95 14.37
N GLN A 103 -40.72 21.50 15.40
CA GLN A 103 -40.47 20.20 16.03
C GLN A 103 -40.67 19.04 15.05
N ALA A 104 -41.79 19.02 14.32
CA ALA A 104 -42.04 17.99 13.31
C ALA A 104 -40.98 17.98 12.19
N SER A 105 -40.54 19.16 11.75
CA SER A 105 -39.46 19.30 10.78
C SER A 105 -38.11 18.81 11.34
N ALA A 106 -37.80 19.14 12.59
CA ALA A 106 -36.59 18.67 13.26
C ALA A 106 -36.59 17.14 13.39
N GLU A 107 -37.70 16.54 13.82
CA GLU A 107 -37.86 15.09 13.92
C GLU A 107 -37.69 14.40 12.55
N ALA A 108 -38.35 14.92 11.51
CA ALA A 108 -38.22 14.39 10.15
C ALA A 108 -36.76 14.46 9.64
N ASN A 109 -36.07 15.57 9.90
CA ASN A 109 -34.66 15.73 9.51
C ASN A 109 -33.73 14.77 10.26
N VAL A 110 -33.95 14.55 11.56
CA VAL A 110 -33.17 13.59 12.35
C VAL A 110 -33.40 12.17 11.85
N LEU A 111 -34.65 11.79 11.57
CA LEU A 111 -34.97 10.49 11.00
C LEU A 111 -34.31 10.29 9.63
N HIS A 112 -34.40 11.30 8.76
CA HIS A 112 -33.80 11.25 7.44
C HIS A 112 -32.27 11.12 7.51
N LEU A 113 -31.62 11.94 8.35
CA LEU A 113 -30.17 11.88 8.53
C LEU A 113 -29.72 10.53 9.11
N THR A 114 -30.47 10.02 10.10
CA THR A 114 -30.19 8.71 10.71
C THR A 114 -30.27 7.59 9.67
N GLU A 115 -31.30 7.61 8.81
CA GLU A 115 -31.44 6.62 7.75
C GLU A 115 -30.36 6.74 6.68
N GLN A 116 -29.98 7.97 6.29
CA GLN A 116 -28.85 8.17 5.39
C GLN A 116 -27.55 7.63 5.99
N GLN A 117 -27.27 7.90 7.26
CA GLN A 117 -26.10 7.37 7.96
C GLN A 117 -26.11 5.84 7.99
N ARG A 118 -27.27 5.22 8.21
CA ARG A 118 -27.43 3.76 8.17
C ARG A 118 -27.09 3.19 6.80
N VAL A 119 -27.60 3.80 5.73
CA VAL A 119 -27.33 3.37 4.34
C VAL A 119 -25.85 3.52 4.00
N ILE A 120 -25.23 4.65 4.37
CA ILE A 120 -23.79 4.88 4.14
C ILE A 120 -22.95 3.84 4.88
N ALA A 121 -23.27 3.56 6.15
CA ALA A 121 -22.56 2.56 6.94
C ALA A 121 -22.67 1.15 6.33
N GLN A 122 -23.86 0.79 5.83
CA GLN A 122 -24.09 -0.47 5.13
C GLN A 122 -23.26 -0.55 3.85
N GLN A 123 -23.32 0.45 2.98
CA GLN A 123 -22.56 0.50 1.73
C GLN A 123 -21.05 0.44 1.97
N LEU A 124 -20.57 1.15 2.99
CA LEU A 124 -19.16 1.08 3.39
C LEU A 124 -18.76 -0.32 3.87
N GLY A 125 -19.60 -0.97 4.67
CA GLY A 125 -19.37 -2.33 5.13
C GLY A 125 -19.33 -3.34 3.98
N GLU A 126 -20.26 -3.22 3.03
CA GLU A 126 -20.31 -4.06 1.83
C GLU A 126 -19.07 -3.85 0.95
N ALA A 127 -18.69 -2.60 0.69
CA ALA A 127 -17.51 -2.25 -0.10
C ALA A 127 -16.21 -2.74 0.56
N LEU A 128 -16.08 -2.60 1.88
CA LEU A 128 -14.94 -3.11 2.63
C LEU A 128 -14.87 -4.64 2.57
N THR A 129 -16.00 -5.32 2.73
CA THR A 129 -16.08 -6.78 2.62
C THR A 129 -15.73 -7.27 1.22
N ALA A 130 -16.21 -6.58 0.18
CA ALA A 130 -15.86 -6.88 -1.21
C ALA A 130 -14.36 -6.70 -1.48
N THR A 131 -13.78 -5.60 -1.01
CA THR A 131 -12.35 -5.31 -1.14
C THR A 131 -11.51 -6.36 -0.42
N HIS A 132 -11.91 -6.76 0.80
CA HIS A 132 -11.22 -7.80 1.56
C HIS A 132 -11.25 -9.14 0.82
N ARG A 133 -12.40 -9.52 0.27
CA ARG A 133 -12.54 -10.74 -0.54
C ARG A 133 -11.65 -10.69 -1.78
N GLU A 134 -11.65 -9.60 -2.52
CA GLU A 134 -10.82 -9.45 -3.73
C GLU A 134 -9.32 -9.55 -3.41
N ILE A 135 -8.87 -8.92 -2.31
CA ILE A 135 -7.48 -9.02 -1.86
C ILE A 135 -7.13 -10.47 -1.51
N GLN A 136 -8.02 -11.17 -0.79
CA GLN A 136 -7.81 -12.57 -0.43
C GLN A 136 -7.73 -13.48 -1.66
N GLU A 137 -8.60 -13.29 -2.63
CA GLU A 137 -8.58 -14.01 -3.91
C GLU A 137 -7.28 -13.75 -4.68
N LYS A 138 -6.83 -12.48 -4.76
CA LYS A 138 -5.55 -12.14 -5.38
C LYS A 138 -4.37 -12.78 -4.67
N PHE A 139 -4.38 -12.84 -3.35
CA PHE A 139 -3.31 -13.50 -2.58
C PHE A 139 -3.27 -15.01 -2.85
N GLN A 140 -4.42 -15.67 -2.88
CA GLN A 140 -4.51 -17.09 -3.24
C GLN A 140 -4.03 -17.35 -4.68
N HIS A 141 -4.44 -16.51 -5.64
CA HIS A 141 -3.95 -16.62 -7.01
C HIS A 141 -2.44 -16.43 -7.12
N LEU A 142 -1.88 -15.46 -6.38
CA LEU A 142 -0.44 -15.22 -6.35
C LEU A 142 0.30 -16.43 -5.75
N GLU A 143 -0.19 -16.98 -4.64
CA GLU A 143 0.40 -18.16 -4.00
C GLU A 143 0.43 -19.37 -4.95
N VAL A 144 -0.67 -19.64 -5.66
CA VAL A 144 -0.73 -20.71 -6.67
C VAL A 144 0.25 -20.45 -7.82
N SER A 145 0.33 -19.22 -8.32
CA SER A 145 1.24 -18.85 -9.41
C SER A 145 2.71 -18.97 -8.99
N GLU A 146 3.05 -18.55 -7.77
CA GLU A 146 4.42 -18.64 -7.23
C GLU A 146 4.82 -20.09 -7.04
N ASN A 147 3.95 -20.93 -6.47
CA ASN A 147 4.21 -22.36 -6.32
C ASN A 147 4.39 -23.05 -7.68
N LYS A 148 3.58 -22.68 -8.67
CA LYS A 148 3.73 -23.19 -10.04
C LYS A 148 5.08 -22.80 -10.63
N LYS A 149 5.45 -21.52 -10.56
CA LYS A 149 6.74 -21.02 -11.06
C LYS A 149 7.91 -21.69 -10.35
N LYS A 150 7.82 -21.88 -9.04
CA LYS A 150 8.84 -22.60 -8.27
C LYS A 150 9.04 -24.01 -8.82
N GLY A 151 7.96 -24.76 -9.05
CA GLY A 151 8.02 -26.09 -9.67
C GLY A 151 8.61 -26.07 -11.08
N GLU A 152 8.25 -25.09 -11.90
CA GLU A 152 8.81 -24.90 -13.25
C GLU A 152 10.33 -24.63 -13.22
N ILE A 153 10.79 -23.78 -12.28
CA ILE A 153 12.21 -23.50 -12.10
C ILE A 153 12.96 -24.74 -11.60
N GLU A 154 12.43 -25.43 -10.60
CA GLU A 154 13.03 -26.66 -10.07
C GLU A 154 13.17 -27.72 -11.17
N HIS A 155 12.11 -27.92 -11.97
CA HIS A 155 12.16 -28.84 -13.11
C HIS A 155 13.21 -28.41 -14.15
N PHE A 156 13.21 -27.14 -14.55
CA PHE A 156 14.15 -26.62 -15.54
C PHE A 156 15.61 -26.77 -15.08
N VAL A 157 15.90 -26.45 -13.82
CA VAL A 157 17.25 -26.58 -13.25
C VAL A 157 17.68 -28.03 -13.21
N ASN A 158 16.82 -28.94 -12.75
CA ASN A 158 17.13 -30.37 -12.73
C ASN A 158 17.40 -30.91 -14.13
N GLU A 159 16.55 -30.56 -15.10
CA GLU A 159 16.74 -30.98 -16.50
C GLU A 159 18.07 -30.45 -17.08
N LYS A 160 18.44 -29.20 -16.77
CA LYS A 160 19.72 -28.63 -17.21
C LYS A 160 20.92 -29.28 -16.54
N ILE A 161 20.81 -29.61 -15.25
CA ILE A 161 21.86 -30.34 -14.53
C ILE A 161 22.02 -31.75 -15.13
N ASP A 162 20.93 -32.46 -15.40
CA ASP A 162 20.97 -33.79 -16.00
C ASP A 162 21.60 -33.75 -17.40
N GLN A 163 21.23 -32.77 -18.23
CA GLN A 163 21.85 -32.55 -19.55
C GLN A 163 23.36 -32.29 -19.43
N ALA A 164 23.78 -31.42 -18.50
CA ALA A 164 25.18 -31.11 -18.28
C ALA A 164 25.97 -32.33 -17.77
N LEU A 165 25.38 -33.12 -16.85
CA LEU A 165 26.01 -34.35 -16.34
C LEU A 165 26.18 -35.39 -17.44
N GLN A 166 25.16 -35.59 -18.28
CA GLN A 166 25.26 -36.48 -19.43
C GLN A 166 26.34 -36.03 -20.40
N GLU A 167 26.46 -34.72 -20.64
CA GLU A 167 27.49 -34.16 -21.51
C GLU A 167 28.90 -34.35 -20.94
N VAL A 168 29.10 -34.10 -19.65
CA VAL A 168 30.38 -34.35 -18.98
C VAL A 168 30.75 -35.83 -19.04
N GLN A 169 29.80 -36.73 -18.76
CA GLN A 169 30.03 -38.18 -18.85
C GLN A 169 30.37 -38.62 -20.27
N ARG A 170 29.64 -38.12 -21.28
CA ARG A 170 29.90 -38.41 -22.69
C ARG A 170 31.31 -37.97 -23.08
N THR A 171 31.66 -36.72 -22.80
CA THR A 171 32.96 -36.13 -23.12
C THR A 171 34.10 -36.88 -22.41
N SER A 172 33.88 -37.26 -21.14
CA SER A 172 34.83 -38.07 -20.38
C SER A 172 35.04 -39.45 -21.00
N ASN A 173 33.97 -40.15 -21.38
CA ASN A 173 34.05 -41.46 -22.03
C ASN A 173 34.74 -41.38 -23.40
N GLU A 174 34.41 -40.37 -24.20
CA GLU A 174 35.07 -40.12 -25.50
C GLU A 174 36.57 -39.89 -25.32
N THR A 175 36.95 -39.06 -24.34
CA THR A 175 38.36 -38.81 -24.00
C THR A 175 39.05 -40.08 -23.53
N GLN A 176 38.39 -40.90 -22.70
CA GLN A 176 38.94 -42.15 -22.20
C GLN A 176 39.15 -43.17 -23.33
N LEU A 177 38.20 -43.27 -24.27
CA LEU A 177 38.36 -44.11 -25.47
C LEU A 177 39.53 -43.63 -26.35
N ALA A 178 39.64 -42.32 -26.57
CA ALA A 178 40.74 -41.74 -27.35
C ALA A 178 42.11 -42.05 -26.72
N LEU A 179 42.23 -41.88 -25.40
CA LEU A 179 43.45 -42.22 -24.66
C LEU A 179 43.76 -43.73 -24.68
N ALA A 180 42.74 -44.58 -24.52
CA ALA A 180 42.93 -46.03 -24.61
C ALA A 180 43.41 -46.46 -26.00
N SER A 181 42.84 -45.89 -27.07
CA SER A 181 43.29 -46.12 -28.44
C SER A 181 44.73 -45.63 -28.66
N GLN A 182 45.07 -44.44 -28.16
CA GLN A 182 46.41 -43.88 -28.28
C GLN A 182 47.45 -44.73 -27.54
N ASN A 183 47.15 -45.16 -26.30
CA ASN A 183 48.02 -46.02 -25.51
C ASN A 183 48.20 -47.40 -26.15
N GLY A 184 47.12 -47.99 -26.71
CA GLY A 184 47.21 -49.24 -27.46
C GLY A 184 48.15 -49.12 -28.67
N GLY A 185 48.02 -48.03 -29.44
CA GLY A 185 48.91 -47.75 -30.56
C GLY A 185 50.36 -47.49 -30.14
N ALA A 186 50.59 -46.76 -29.05
CA ALA A 186 51.92 -46.53 -28.50
C ALA A 186 52.58 -47.83 -28.03
N ARG A 187 51.83 -48.68 -27.32
CA ARG A 187 52.30 -49.97 -26.84
C ARG A 187 52.70 -50.91 -27.98
N ALA A 188 51.89 -51.00 -29.03
CA ALA A 188 52.21 -51.79 -30.20
C ALA A 188 53.52 -51.32 -30.87
N ARG A 189 53.73 -50.01 -30.97
CA ARG A 189 55.00 -49.45 -31.49
C ARG A 189 56.20 -49.77 -30.60
N PHE A 190 56.02 -49.73 -29.27
CA PHE A 190 57.09 -50.13 -28.34
C PHE A 190 57.43 -51.61 -28.46
N GLU A 191 56.43 -52.49 -28.55
CA GLU A 191 56.64 -53.93 -28.78
C GLU A 191 57.35 -54.19 -30.12
N GLU A 192 57.00 -53.48 -31.20
CA GLU A 192 57.69 -53.56 -32.49
C GLU A 192 59.16 -53.13 -32.40
N VAL A 193 59.44 -52.01 -31.71
CA VAL A 193 60.81 -51.54 -31.48
C VAL A 193 61.61 -52.54 -30.65
N GLU A 194 61.00 -53.12 -29.60
CA GLU A 194 61.63 -54.12 -28.75
C GLU A 194 62.02 -55.37 -29.56
N VAL A 195 61.09 -55.91 -30.37
CA VAL A 195 61.37 -57.04 -31.27
C VAL A 195 62.47 -56.70 -32.28
N ASN A 196 62.44 -55.50 -32.88
CA ASN A 196 63.48 -55.06 -33.80
C ASN A 196 64.85 -54.95 -33.12
N ILE A 197 64.91 -54.45 -31.88
CA ILE A 197 66.16 -54.39 -31.10
C ILE A 197 66.67 -55.81 -30.84
N SER A 198 65.82 -56.73 -30.37
CA SER A 198 66.18 -58.12 -30.13
C SER A 198 66.73 -58.80 -31.38
N ASN A 199 66.04 -58.68 -32.51
CA ASN A 199 66.47 -59.26 -33.79
C ASN A 199 67.82 -58.68 -34.26
N ASN A 200 68.01 -57.36 -34.13
CA ASN A 200 69.28 -56.72 -34.49
C ASN A 200 70.41 -57.17 -33.57
N LEU A 201 70.18 -57.25 -32.26
CA LEU A 201 71.17 -57.73 -31.29
C LEU A 201 71.58 -59.19 -31.56
N GLU A 202 70.63 -60.04 -31.95
CA GLU A 202 70.90 -61.43 -32.35
C GLU A 202 71.69 -61.52 -33.66
N ALA A 203 71.46 -60.60 -34.61
CA ALA A 203 72.14 -60.57 -35.90
C ALA A 203 73.57 -59.99 -35.83
N ILE A 204 73.89 -59.15 -34.85
CA ILE A 204 75.22 -58.51 -34.72
C ILE A 204 76.37 -59.53 -34.64
N PRO A 205 76.33 -60.57 -33.78
CA PRO A 205 77.39 -61.57 -33.70
C PRO A 205 77.65 -62.25 -35.05
N ALA A 206 76.59 -62.69 -35.74
CA ALA A 206 76.71 -63.31 -37.05
C ALA A 206 77.39 -62.37 -38.06
N ARG A 207 77.04 -61.08 -38.03
CA ARG A 207 77.64 -60.08 -38.91
C ARG A 207 79.10 -59.75 -38.53
N ILE A 208 79.44 -59.75 -37.24
CA ILE A 208 80.83 -59.62 -36.77
C ILE A 208 81.65 -60.81 -37.27
N TYR A 209 81.16 -62.03 -37.10
CA TYR A 209 81.83 -63.23 -37.62
C TYR A 209 82.03 -63.13 -39.13
N GLN A 210 81.01 -62.71 -39.87
CA GLN A 210 81.12 -62.53 -41.32
C GLN A 210 82.20 -61.51 -41.69
N VAL A 211 82.23 -60.33 -41.07
CA VAL A 211 83.24 -59.30 -41.36
C VAL A 211 84.66 -59.77 -41.01
N VAL A 212 84.82 -60.46 -39.87
CA VAL A 212 86.10 -61.03 -39.46
C VAL A 212 86.56 -62.07 -40.48
N GLU A 213 85.68 -62.97 -40.91
CA GLU A 213 86.00 -63.97 -41.94
C GLU A 213 86.34 -63.32 -43.29
N ASP A 214 85.55 -62.32 -43.73
CA ASP A 214 85.81 -61.57 -44.96
C ASP A 214 87.18 -60.86 -44.90
N GLN A 215 87.54 -60.24 -43.76
CA GLN A 215 88.85 -59.60 -43.55
C GLN A 215 90.00 -60.59 -43.48
N LEU A 216 89.80 -61.75 -42.84
CA LEU A 216 90.79 -62.82 -42.85
C LEU A 216 91.01 -63.36 -44.27
N ALA A 217 89.96 -63.47 -45.08
CA ALA A 217 90.07 -63.88 -46.48
C ALA A 217 90.87 -62.86 -47.31
N VAL A 218 90.64 -61.55 -47.12
CA VAL A 218 91.44 -60.49 -47.76
C VAL A 218 92.91 -60.59 -47.38
N LEU A 219 93.22 -60.68 -46.07
CA LEU A 219 94.60 -60.81 -45.58
C LEU A 219 95.30 -62.05 -46.14
N ARG A 220 94.57 -63.17 -46.29
CA ARG A 220 95.11 -64.38 -46.93
C ARG A 220 95.41 -64.18 -48.42
N GLY A 221 94.65 -63.34 -49.12
CA GLY A 221 94.93 -62.97 -50.51
C GLY A 221 96.17 -62.09 -50.68
N GLU A 222 96.55 -61.32 -49.65
CA GLU A 222 97.72 -60.41 -49.65
C GLU A 222 99.03 -61.07 -49.16
N MET A 223 98.95 -62.30 -48.63
CA MET A 223 100.13 -63.06 -48.20
C MET A 223 101.02 -63.48 -49.37
N ARG A 224 102.33 -63.31 -49.22
CA ARG A 224 103.30 -63.81 -50.20
C ARG A 224 103.55 -65.31 -49.99
N PRO A 225 103.98 -66.04 -51.03
CA PRO A 225 104.23 -67.48 -50.91
C PRO A 225 105.30 -67.79 -49.83
N GLY A 226 104.90 -68.54 -48.80
CA GLY A 226 105.76 -68.94 -47.67
C GLY A 226 105.80 -67.98 -46.48
N GLU A 227 105.02 -66.89 -46.52
CA GLU A 227 104.89 -65.93 -45.42
C GLU A 227 103.85 -66.38 -44.39
N ASP A 228 104.12 -66.20 -43.10
CA ASP A 228 103.16 -66.49 -42.02
C ASP A 228 102.36 -65.23 -41.63
N ILE A 229 101.26 -65.45 -40.89
CA ILE A 229 100.35 -64.36 -40.47
C ILE A 229 101.08 -63.31 -39.61
N ASN A 230 102.05 -63.72 -38.79
CA ASN A 230 102.78 -62.78 -37.92
C ASN A 230 103.71 -61.88 -38.74
N HIS A 231 104.36 -62.41 -39.77
CA HIS A 231 105.22 -61.65 -40.68
C HIS A 231 104.42 -60.69 -41.58
N LEU A 232 103.22 -61.06 -42.03
CA LEU A 232 102.31 -60.14 -42.73
C LEU A 232 101.87 -58.98 -41.82
N VAL A 233 101.46 -59.27 -40.59
CA VAL A 233 101.01 -58.24 -39.63
C VAL A 233 102.16 -57.28 -39.29
N GLN A 234 103.37 -57.80 -39.06
CA GLN A 234 104.57 -56.99 -38.84
C GLN A 234 104.81 -56.01 -40.00
N ARG A 235 104.70 -56.50 -41.24
CA ARG A 235 104.87 -55.69 -42.46
C ARG A 235 103.78 -54.63 -42.62
N MET A 236 102.52 -54.96 -42.35
CA MET A 236 101.42 -53.99 -42.41
C MET A 236 101.53 -52.89 -41.35
N VAL A 237 102.01 -53.23 -40.14
CA VAL A 237 102.23 -52.28 -39.05
C VAL A 237 103.38 -51.32 -39.38
N GLU A 238 104.46 -51.84 -39.98
CA GLU A 238 105.60 -51.04 -40.46
C GLU A 238 105.21 -50.07 -41.58
N VAL A 239 104.34 -50.50 -42.51
CA VAL A 239 103.84 -49.65 -43.62
C VAL A 239 102.81 -48.62 -43.16
N SER A 240 102.06 -48.89 -42.08
CA SER A 240 101.06 -47.95 -41.54
C SER A 240 101.64 -46.94 -40.53
N SER A 241 102.88 -47.13 -40.07
CA SER A 241 103.56 -46.24 -39.10
C SER A 241 104.50 -45.21 -39.76
N THR A 242 104.45 -45.07 -41.08
CA THR A 242 105.16 -44.06 -41.89
C THR A 242 104.17 -43.13 -42.57
#